data_AF-A0A419GKM3-F1
#
_entry.id   AF-A0A419GKM3-F1
#
_cell.length_a   1.000
_cell.length_b   1.000
_cell.length_c   1.000
_cell.angle_alpha   90.00
_cell.angle_beta   90.00
_cell.angle_gamma   90.00
#
_symmetry.space_group_name_H-M   'P 1'
#
loop_
_entity.id
_entity.type
_entity.pdbx_description
1 polymer ?
#
loop_
_entity_poly.entity_id
_entity_poly.type
_entity_poly.pdbx_seq_one_letter_code
_entity_poly.pdbx_strand_id
1 'polypeptide(L)'
;MTFFETIRSAMLAGFGMQEKVREFIDELVKKGELSESQGAKLVKEWTEKAEKGTEGFSKNFSEIVTKTLDKMNLPTKDDIEKLNKKIQGISNRVKKLEGAKEEEPA
;
A
#
# COMPACT_ATOMS: atom_id res chain seq x y z
N MET A 1 7.48 12.22 -10.85
CA MET A 1 7.64 10.75 -10.89
C MET A 1 6.74 10.17 -9.84
N THR A 2 5.72 9.42 -10.25
CA THR A 2 4.70 8.86 -9.37
C THR A 2 5.31 7.76 -8.52
N PHE A 3 5.37 7.97 -7.19
CA PHE A 3 5.84 6.99 -6.21
C PHE A 3 5.23 5.59 -6.40
N PHE A 4 3.97 5.54 -6.84
CA PHE A 4 3.26 4.30 -7.18
C PHE A 4 3.89 3.52 -8.34
N GLU A 5 4.42 4.21 -9.36
CA GLU A 5 5.09 3.55 -10.48
C GLU A 5 6.42 2.93 -10.07
N THR A 6 7.19 3.60 -9.20
CA THR A 6 8.46 3.06 -8.68
C THR A 6 8.24 1.74 -7.93
N ILE A 7 7.16 1.66 -7.11
CA ILE A 7 6.80 0.43 -6.39
C ILE A 7 6.35 -0.65 -7.36
N ARG A 8 5.49 -0.32 -8.33
CA ARG A 8 5.01 -1.26 -9.35
C ARG A 8 6.16 -1.84 -10.17
N SER A 9 7.09 -0.99 -10.62
CA SER A 9 8.27 -1.41 -11.36
C SER A 9 9.21 -2.28 -10.52
N ALA A 10 9.44 -1.94 -9.24
CA ALA A 10 10.23 -2.76 -8.33
C ALA A 10 9.59 -4.13 -8.07
N MET A 11 8.26 -4.19 -7.95
CA MET A 11 7.53 -5.45 -7.78
C MET A 11 7.61 -6.34 -9.02
N LEU A 12 7.42 -5.76 -10.21
CA LEU A 12 7.57 -6.50 -11.49
C LEU A 12 8.99 -7.02 -11.69
N ALA A 13 10.00 -6.22 -11.33
CA ALA A 13 11.39 -6.65 -11.34
C ALA A 13 11.66 -7.80 -10.33
N GLY A 14 11.04 -7.74 -9.15
CA GLY A 14 11.10 -8.81 -8.15
C GLY A 14 10.49 -10.12 -8.65
N PHE A 15 9.33 -10.06 -9.30
CA PHE A 15 8.71 -11.24 -9.92
C PHE A 15 9.55 -11.82 -11.07
N GLY A 16 10.12 -10.97 -11.94
CA GLY A 16 11.02 -11.45 -13.00
C GLY A 16 12.30 -12.09 -12.47
N MET A 17 12.83 -11.61 -11.34
CA MET A 17 13.95 -12.24 -10.63
C MET A 17 13.57 -13.62 -10.09
N GLN A 18 12.31 -13.79 -9.66
CA GLN A 18 11.74 -15.06 -9.20
C GLN A 18 11.83 -16.16 -10.28
N GLU A 19 11.40 -15.83 -11.49
CA GLU A 19 11.42 -16.74 -12.64
C GLU A 19 12.84 -17.06 -13.09
N LYS A 20 13.70 -16.03 -13.17
CA LYS A 20 15.13 -16.19 -13.50
C LYS A 20 15.86 -17.16 -12.57
N VAL A 21 15.57 -17.13 -11.27
CA VAL A 21 16.18 -18.04 -10.29
C VAL A 21 15.69 -19.47 -10.49
N ARG A 22 14.41 -19.67 -10.79
CA ARG A 22 13.85 -20.99 -11.10
C ARG A 22 14.47 -21.58 -12.36
N GLU A 23 14.56 -20.81 -13.43
CA GLU A 23 15.22 -21.23 -14.68
C GLU A 23 16.69 -21.58 -14.47
N PHE A 24 17.42 -20.78 -13.67
CA PHE A 24 18.83 -21.04 -13.38
C PHE A 24 19.01 -22.35 -12.60
N ILE A 25 18.15 -22.63 -11.63
CA ILE A 25 18.19 -23.89 -10.87
C ILE A 25 17.83 -25.07 -11.79
N ASP A 26 16.83 -24.94 -12.66
CA ASP A 26 16.47 -25.97 -13.63
C ASP A 26 17.59 -26.22 -14.65
N GLU A 27 18.33 -25.20 -15.07
CA GLU A 27 19.51 -25.38 -15.93
C GLU A 27 20.62 -26.17 -15.23
N LEU A 28 20.87 -25.92 -13.95
CA LEU A 28 21.88 -26.66 -13.18
C LEU A 28 21.48 -28.13 -12.99
N VAL A 29 20.18 -28.40 -12.85
CA VAL A 29 19.64 -29.77 -12.84
C VAL A 29 19.85 -30.45 -14.20
N LYS A 30 19.53 -29.76 -15.30
CA LYS A 30 19.74 -30.28 -16.66
C LYS A 30 21.21 -30.55 -17.00
N LYS A 31 22.12 -29.72 -16.48
CA LYS A 31 23.57 -29.89 -16.63
C LYS A 31 24.13 -31.03 -15.77
N GLY A 32 23.31 -31.61 -14.89
CA GLY A 32 23.72 -32.67 -13.95
C GLY A 32 24.56 -32.16 -12.78
N GLU A 33 24.70 -30.84 -12.63
CA GLU A 33 25.40 -30.21 -11.49
C GLU A 33 24.55 -30.27 -10.20
N LEU A 34 23.24 -30.47 -10.34
CA LEU A 34 22.29 -30.64 -9.25
C LEU A 34 21.38 -31.84 -9.54
N SER A 35 21.05 -32.61 -8.50
CA SER A 35 19.96 -33.60 -8.59
C SER A 35 18.60 -32.89 -8.66
N GLU A 36 17.62 -33.46 -9.36
CA GLU A 36 16.22 -32.96 -9.36
C GLU A 36 15.69 -32.71 -7.95
N SER A 37 16.04 -33.60 -7.01
CA SER A 37 15.66 -33.48 -5.59
C SER A 37 16.25 -32.22 -4.91
N GLN A 38 17.49 -31.86 -5.26
CA GLN A 38 18.17 -30.69 -4.72
C GLN A 38 17.67 -29.40 -5.37
N GLY A 39 17.45 -29.40 -6.69
CA GLY A 39 16.87 -28.25 -7.40
C GLY A 39 15.48 -27.89 -6.88
N ALA A 40 14.59 -28.89 -6.76
CA ALA A 40 13.25 -28.68 -6.21
C ALA A 40 13.28 -28.13 -4.77
N LYS A 41 14.23 -28.60 -3.96
CA LYS A 41 14.40 -28.12 -2.58
C LYS A 41 14.86 -26.65 -2.55
N LEU A 42 15.81 -26.27 -3.40
CA LEU A 42 16.29 -24.89 -3.50
C LEU A 42 15.20 -23.91 -3.96
N VAL A 43 14.41 -24.29 -4.98
CA VAL A 43 13.28 -23.48 -5.45
C VAL A 43 12.25 -23.28 -4.34
N LYS A 44 11.97 -24.35 -3.56
CA LYS A 44 11.03 -24.31 -2.45
C LYS A 44 11.53 -23.40 -1.32
N GLU A 45 12.76 -23.58 -0.87
CA GLU A 45 13.35 -22.76 0.20
C GLU A 45 13.46 -21.28 -0.20
N TRP A 46 13.79 -21.00 -1.46
CA TRP A 46 13.85 -19.64 -1.98
C TRP A 46 12.46 -19.00 -2.02
N THR A 47 11.44 -19.75 -2.46
CA THR A 47 10.05 -19.27 -2.51
C THR A 47 9.50 -19.01 -1.11
N GLU A 48 9.69 -19.94 -0.17
CA GLU A 48 9.27 -19.76 1.23
C GLU A 48 9.96 -18.57 1.89
N LYS A 49 11.26 -18.33 1.60
CA LYS A 49 11.96 -17.13 2.08
C LYS A 49 11.41 -15.85 1.46
N ALA A 50 11.11 -15.88 0.15
CA ALA A 50 10.54 -14.74 -0.54
C ALA A 50 9.15 -14.37 0.03
N GLU A 51 8.27 -15.35 0.24
CA GLU A 51 6.93 -15.16 0.83
C GLU A 51 6.99 -14.62 2.26
N LYS A 52 7.85 -15.17 3.12
CA LYS A 52 8.06 -14.65 4.47
C LYS A 52 8.63 -13.22 4.46
N GLY A 53 9.51 -12.94 3.51
CA GLY A 53 10.07 -11.60 3.31
C GLY A 53 9.03 -10.58 2.86
N THR A 54 8.12 -10.95 1.95
CA THR A 54 7.07 -10.06 1.44
C THR A 54 5.97 -9.80 2.47
N GLU A 55 5.57 -10.77 3.30
CA GLU A 55 4.61 -10.54 4.39
C GLU A 55 5.16 -9.55 5.43
N GLY A 56 6.40 -9.75 5.87
CA GLY A 56 7.08 -8.83 6.78
C GLY A 56 7.29 -7.45 6.15
N PHE A 57 7.61 -7.41 4.86
CA PHE A 57 7.73 -6.16 4.11
C PHE A 57 6.39 -5.41 4.03
N SER A 58 5.28 -6.06 3.70
CA SER A 58 3.97 -5.42 3.57
C SER A 58 3.53 -4.75 4.88
N LYS A 59 3.73 -5.43 6.01
CA LYS A 59 3.38 -4.91 7.34
C LYS A 59 4.23 -3.70 7.73
N ASN A 60 5.55 -3.81 7.57
CA ASN A 60 6.47 -2.70 7.84
C ASN A 60 6.26 -1.54 6.87
N PHE A 61 5.97 -1.84 5.60
CA PHE A 61 5.71 -0.85 4.56
C PHE A 61 4.44 -0.05 4.85
N SER A 62 3.35 -0.72 5.24
CA SER A 62 2.12 -0.03 5.65
C SER A 62 2.39 0.90 6.85
N GLU A 63 3.15 0.45 7.85
CA GLU A 63 3.50 1.32 8.97
C GLU A 63 4.36 2.52 8.57
N ILE A 64 5.34 2.31 7.68
CA ILE A 64 6.21 3.39 7.19
C ILE A 64 5.38 4.40 6.41
N VAL A 65 4.48 3.94 5.53
CA VAL A 65 3.58 4.81 4.77
C VAL A 65 2.68 5.60 5.71
N THR A 66 2.02 4.95 6.68
CA THR A 66 1.18 5.63 7.68
C THR A 66 1.98 6.68 8.47
N LYS A 67 3.14 6.30 9.02
CA LYS A 67 4.02 7.23 9.77
C LYS A 67 4.52 8.39 8.93
N THR A 68 4.76 8.17 7.63
CA THR A 68 5.22 9.23 6.73
C THR A 68 4.07 10.17 6.37
N LEU A 69 2.87 9.63 6.14
CA LEU A 69 1.65 10.41 5.92
C LEU A 69 1.30 11.25 7.16
N ASP A 70 1.40 10.67 8.36
CA ASP A 70 1.20 11.37 9.64
C ASP A 70 2.21 12.53 9.80
N LYS A 71 3.49 12.29 9.48
CA LYS A 71 4.55 13.32 9.55
C LYS A 71 4.39 14.42 8.51
N MET A 72 3.74 14.15 7.38
CA MET A 72 3.50 15.16 6.34
C MET A 72 2.31 16.08 6.64
N ASN A 73 1.63 15.91 7.79
CA ASN A 73 0.44 16.69 8.17
C ASN A 73 -0.61 16.71 7.04
N LEU A 74 -0.68 15.63 6.26
CA LEU A 74 -1.63 15.48 5.17
C LEU A 74 -2.99 15.12 5.77
N PRO A 75 -4.05 15.94 5.58
CA PRO A 75 -5.37 15.61 6.07
C PRO A 75 -5.85 14.32 5.40
N THR A 76 -6.28 13.36 6.22
CA THR A 76 -6.85 12.11 5.72
C THR A 76 -8.23 12.37 5.10
N LYS A 77 -8.74 11.39 4.34
CA LYS A 77 -10.11 11.46 3.80
C LYS A 77 -11.15 11.64 4.92
N ASP A 78 -10.94 10.98 6.05
CA ASP A 78 -11.77 11.12 7.26
C ASP A 78 -11.74 12.54 7.82
N ASP A 79 -10.58 13.21 7.81
CA ASP A 79 -10.47 14.58 8.29
C ASP A 79 -11.24 15.56 7.40
N ILE A 80 -11.20 15.34 6.09
CA ILE A 80 -11.98 16.11 5.11
C ILE A 80 -13.49 15.90 5.34
N GLU A 81 -13.93 14.66 5.57
CA GLU A 81 -15.34 14.36 5.86
C GLU A 81 -15.82 15.00 7.18
N LYS A 82 -14.99 14.95 8.23
CA LYS A 82 -15.28 15.63 9.50
C LYS A 82 -15.38 17.15 9.32
N LEU A 83 -14.49 17.74 8.52
CA LEU A 83 -14.55 19.16 8.19
C LEU A 83 -15.85 19.49 7.46
N ASN A 84 -16.22 18.67 6.46
CA ASN A 84 -17.43 18.88 5.67
C ASN A 84 -18.70 18.79 6.53
N LYS A 85 -18.79 17.82 7.45
CA LYS A 85 -19.88 17.72 8.43
C LYS A 85 -19.96 18.95 9.34
N LYS A 86 -18.81 19.44 9.84
CA LYS A 86 -18.77 20.67 10.64
C LYS A 86 -19.24 21.88 9.83
N ILE A 87 -18.80 22.02 8.59
CA ILE A 87 -19.22 23.10 7.68
C ILE A 87 -20.73 23.04 7.45
N GLN A 88 -21.31 21.86 7.18
CA GLN A 88 -22.76 21.71 7.02
C GLN A 88 -23.52 22.05 8.30
N GLY A 89 -23.03 21.62 9.46
CA GLY A 89 -23.64 21.96 10.75
C GLY A 89 -23.63 23.46 11.04
N ILE A 90 -22.52 24.13 10.72
CA ILE A 90 -22.40 25.59 10.85
C ILE A 90 -23.31 26.29 9.84
N SER A 91 -23.31 25.87 8.57
CA SER A 91 -24.16 26.42 7.51
C SER A 91 -25.65 26.34 7.86
N ASN A 92 -26.09 25.22 8.43
CA ASN A 92 -27.47 25.05 8.90
C ASN A 92 -27.81 25.97 10.09
N ARG A 93 -26.87 26.20 11.00
CA ARG A 93 -27.06 27.13 12.13
C ARG A 93 -27.11 28.57 11.65
N VAL A 94 -26.24 28.96 10.72
CA VAL A 94 -26.26 30.28 10.10
C VAL A 94 -27.58 30.52 9.39
N LYS A 95 -28.06 29.58 8.56
CA LYS A 95 -29.40 29.68 7.93
C LYS A 95 -30.53 29.87 8.92
N LYS A 96 -30.52 29.15 10.05
CA LYS A 96 -31.54 29.30 11.10
C LYS A 96 -31.48 30.66 11.80
N LEU A 97 -30.28 31.20 11.99
CA LEU A 97 -30.09 32.51 12.62
C LEU A 97 -30.40 33.67 11.67
N GLU A 98 -30.14 33.51 10.37
CA GLU A 98 -30.48 34.50 9.34
C GLU A 98 -31.99 34.48 9.04
N GLY A 99 -32.63 33.31 8.99
CA GLY A 99 -34.09 33.19 8.85
C GLY A 99 -34.87 33.70 10.07
N ALA A 100 -34.28 33.68 11.27
CA ALA A 100 -34.90 34.22 12.48
C ALA A 100 -34.87 35.76 12.57
N LYS A 101 -34.19 36.46 11.64
CA LYS A 101 -34.16 37.93 11.57
C LYS A 101 -35.21 38.54 10.63
N GLU A 102 -35.91 37.74 9.84
CA GLU A 102 -36.95 38.22 8.91
C GLU A 102 -38.39 38.10 9.48
N GLU A 103 -38.57 37.49 10.65
CA GLU A 103 -39.86 37.42 11.35
C GLU A 103 -39.85 38.27 12.65
N GLU A 104 -39.59 39.58 12.53
CA GLU A 104 -40.05 40.55 13.53
C GLU A 104 -41.23 41.32 12.89
N PRO A 105 -42.49 40.86 13.08
CA PRO A 105 -43.65 41.60 12.61
C PRO A 105 -43.81 42.88 13.43
N ALA A 106 -43.73 44.01 12.75
CA ALA A 106 -44.21 45.31 13.24
C ALA A 106 -45.75 45.34 13.32
#